data_AF-D6LJN9-F1
#
_entry.id   AF-D6LJN9-F1
#
_cell.length_a   1.000
_cell.length_b   1.000
_cell.length_c   1.000
_cell.angle_alpha   90.00
_cell.angle_beta   90.00
_cell.angle_gamma   90.00
#
_symmetry.space_group_name_H-M   'P 1'
#
loop_
_entity.id
_entity.type
_entity.pdbx_description
1 polymer ?
#
loop_
_entity_poly.entity_id
_entity_poly.type
_entity_poly.pdbx_seq_one_letter_code
_entity_poly.pdbx_strand_id
1 'polypeptide(L)'
;MERVVYIRGKFKGNNKEMKEAYLYAKEMMRKYDLEPQYIGIIATEGWEKPGILTIKRKEKQLLEDLEKNKKIESIQVITKEMEEKEIINNKSSFLINQKYGIIAFWTNTNIEKVNFEEILEKMKKYVEPGIEEIFDWESGSSPIVYVYEGEKSLERTGKFQDKITIIYKKITPLDIPIEV
;
A
#
# COMPACT_ATOMS: atom_id res chain seq x y z
N MET A 1 -6.65 -14.89 3.54
CA MET A 1 -5.18 -14.77 3.53
C MET A 1 -4.78 -13.81 2.43
N GLU A 2 -3.87 -12.89 2.72
CA GLU A 2 -3.32 -11.92 1.78
C GLU A 2 -1.79 -12.07 1.75
N ARG A 3 -1.16 -12.06 0.57
CA ARG A 3 0.30 -11.92 0.49
C ARG A 3 0.65 -10.45 0.43
N VAL A 4 1.53 -10.05 1.32
CA VAL A 4 1.95 -8.66 1.53
C VAL A 4 3.41 -8.52 1.14
N VAL A 5 3.73 -7.43 0.45
CA VAL A 5 5.09 -6.93 0.27
C VAL A 5 5.12 -5.48 0.71
N TYR A 6 6.09 -5.09 1.54
CA TYR A 6 6.27 -3.69 1.86
C TYR A 6 7.70 -3.30 2.13
N ILE A 7 7.96 -2.01 1.89
CA ILE A 7 9.17 -1.30 2.30
C ILE A 7 8.75 -0.18 3.23
N ARG A 8 9.48 -0.02 4.33
CA ARG A 8 9.42 1.16 5.18
C ARG A 8 10.81 1.76 5.34
N GLY A 9 10.91 3.07 5.27
CA GLY A 9 12.18 3.77 5.46
C GLY A 9 12.06 5.24 5.08
N LYS A 10 13.13 5.85 4.57
CA LYS A 10 13.09 7.28 4.21
C LYS A 10 12.54 7.44 2.79
N PHE A 11 11.43 8.13 2.61
CA PHE A 11 10.89 8.39 1.27
C PHE A 11 11.89 9.22 0.45
N LYS A 12 12.27 8.70 -0.73
CA LYS A 12 13.18 9.33 -1.69
C LYS A 12 12.36 10.05 -2.75
N GLY A 13 11.87 11.23 -2.46
CA GLY A 13 11.29 12.09 -3.50
C GLY A 13 10.26 13.08 -3.03
N ASN A 14 9.73 13.83 -4.00
CA ASN A 14 8.67 14.81 -3.86
C ASN A 14 7.41 14.30 -4.59
N ASN A 15 6.50 15.20 -4.95
CA ASN A 15 5.28 14.86 -5.67
C ASN A 15 5.54 14.20 -7.04
N LYS A 16 6.68 14.47 -7.68
CA LYS A 16 7.09 13.81 -8.92
C LYS A 16 7.28 12.32 -8.70
N GLU A 17 8.10 11.92 -7.73
CA GLU A 17 8.32 10.51 -7.41
C GLU A 17 7.04 9.85 -6.87
N MET A 18 6.19 10.60 -6.16
CA MET A 18 4.88 10.10 -5.74
C MET A 18 3.96 9.81 -6.94
N LYS A 19 3.96 10.68 -7.96
CA LYS A 19 3.25 10.45 -9.23
C LYS A 19 3.80 9.22 -9.94
N GLU A 20 5.12 9.06 -10.02
CA GLU A 20 5.75 7.88 -10.61
C GLU A 20 5.37 6.59 -9.87
N ALA A 21 5.42 6.59 -8.53
CA ALA A 21 5.02 5.46 -7.70
C ALA A 21 3.53 5.12 -7.88
N TYR A 22 2.66 6.13 -7.99
CA TYR A 22 1.23 5.93 -8.27
C TYR A 22 0.99 5.26 -9.63
N LEU A 23 1.66 5.74 -10.68
CA LEU A 23 1.57 5.16 -12.02
C LEU A 23 2.10 3.72 -12.04
N TYR A 24 3.22 3.48 -11.38
CA TYR A 24 3.80 2.16 -11.19
C TYR A 24 2.84 1.21 -10.46
N ALA A 25 2.19 1.66 -9.39
CA ALA A 25 1.19 0.87 -8.68
C ALA A 25 0.06 0.40 -9.62
N LYS A 26 -0.49 1.32 -10.43
CA LYS A 26 -1.52 0.97 -11.41
C LYS A 26 -1.02 0.00 -12.47
N GLU A 27 0.20 0.18 -12.97
CA GLU A 27 0.82 -0.70 -13.95
C GLU A 27 0.96 -2.12 -13.41
N MET A 28 1.49 -2.28 -12.19
CA MET A 28 1.65 -3.59 -11.56
C MET A 28 0.31 -4.25 -11.25
N MET A 29 -0.67 -3.49 -10.74
CA MET A 29 -2.00 -4.05 -10.48
C MET A 29 -2.62 -4.57 -11.80
N ARG A 30 -2.53 -3.82 -12.90
CA ARG A 30 -2.99 -4.27 -14.22
C ARG A 30 -2.23 -5.47 -14.78
N LYS A 31 -0.91 -5.52 -14.59
CA LYS A 31 -0.06 -6.65 -15.00
C LYS A 31 -0.55 -7.99 -14.44
N TYR A 32 -1.19 -7.97 -13.27
CA TYR A 32 -1.67 -9.16 -12.56
C TYR A 32 -3.21 -9.26 -12.52
N ASP A 33 -3.90 -8.65 -13.48
CA ASP A 33 -5.37 -8.67 -13.63
C ASP A 33 -6.15 -8.07 -12.42
N LEU A 34 -5.51 -7.16 -11.68
CA LEU A 34 -6.11 -6.42 -10.57
C LEU A 34 -6.46 -5.01 -11.05
N GLU A 35 -7.59 -4.80 -11.73
CA GLU A 35 -7.90 -3.47 -12.28
C GLU A 35 -8.02 -2.42 -11.16
N PRO A 36 -7.23 -1.34 -11.15
CA PRO A 36 -7.34 -0.30 -10.15
C PRO A 36 -8.61 0.52 -10.38
N GLN A 37 -9.53 0.47 -9.43
CA GLN A 37 -10.86 1.10 -9.54
C GLN A 37 -11.00 2.33 -8.65
N TYR A 38 -10.36 2.30 -7.48
CA TYR A 38 -10.52 3.32 -6.45
C TYR A 38 -9.18 3.85 -5.95
N ILE A 39 -9.21 5.07 -5.42
CA ILE A 39 -8.10 5.74 -4.76
C ILE A 39 -8.53 6.28 -3.40
N GLY A 40 -7.71 6.03 -2.39
CA GLY A 40 -7.74 6.75 -1.11
C GLY A 40 -6.67 7.84 -1.15
N ILE A 41 -7.00 9.06 -0.75
CA ILE A 41 -6.05 10.18 -0.71
C ILE A 41 -6.13 10.84 0.66
N ILE A 42 -4.96 11.05 1.26
CA ILE A 42 -4.79 11.90 2.43
C ILE A 42 -3.95 13.09 1.99
N ALA A 43 -4.52 14.28 2.08
CA ALA A 43 -3.90 15.54 1.70
C ALA A 43 -4.36 16.65 2.65
N THR A 44 -3.56 17.71 2.78
CA THR A 44 -3.86 18.80 3.72
C THR A 44 -4.85 19.82 3.17
N GLU A 45 -5.08 19.84 1.85
CA GLU A 45 -5.93 20.82 1.17
C GLU A 45 -6.55 20.23 -0.11
N GLY A 46 -7.71 20.73 -0.54
CA GLY A 46 -8.32 20.40 -1.84
C GLY A 46 -9.04 19.05 -1.93
N TRP A 47 -9.02 18.25 -0.86
CA TRP A 47 -9.70 16.95 -0.76
C TRP A 47 -10.70 16.96 0.40
N GLU A 48 -11.83 17.66 0.20
CA GLU A 48 -12.86 17.97 1.23
C GLU A 48 -13.55 16.73 1.83
N LYS A 49 -13.46 15.57 1.19
CA LYS A 49 -14.00 14.29 1.68
C LYS A 49 -12.89 13.25 1.76
N PRO A 50 -12.25 13.07 2.93
CA PRO A 50 -11.36 11.93 3.13
C PRO A 50 -12.16 10.64 2.92
N GLY A 51 -11.72 9.79 2.00
CA GLY A 51 -12.44 8.56 1.66
C GLY A 51 -11.92 7.88 0.40
N ILE A 52 -12.52 6.73 0.10
CA ILE A 52 -12.25 5.95 -1.11
C ILE A 52 -13.06 6.54 -2.27
N LEU A 53 -12.37 6.97 -3.32
CA LEU A 53 -12.93 7.68 -4.47
C LEU A 53 -12.70 6.87 -5.75
N THR A 54 -13.60 6.98 -6.74
CA THR A 54 -13.40 6.29 -8.02
C THR A 54 -12.29 6.97 -8.84
N ILE A 55 -11.30 6.18 -9.30
CA ILE A 55 -10.16 6.65 -10.11
C ILE A 55 -10.65 7.42 -11.33
N LYS A 56 -11.60 6.86 -12.09
CA LYS A 56 -12.15 7.48 -13.31
C LYS A 56 -12.61 8.93 -13.12
N ARG A 57 -13.05 9.32 -11.92
CA ARG A 57 -13.55 10.67 -11.61
C ARG A 57 -12.48 11.59 -11.02
N LYS A 58 -11.49 11.04 -10.33
CA LYS A 58 -10.58 11.80 -9.45
C LYS A 58 -9.11 11.74 -9.84
N GLU A 59 -8.72 10.85 -10.75
CA GLU A 59 -7.33 10.72 -11.20
C GLU A 59 -6.79 12.01 -11.82
N LYS A 60 -7.57 12.66 -12.69
CA LYS A 60 -7.13 13.94 -13.29
C LYS A 60 -6.80 14.99 -12.22
N GLN A 61 -7.66 15.12 -11.20
CA GLN A 61 -7.43 16.03 -10.07
C GLN A 61 -6.15 15.66 -9.32
N LEU A 62 -5.95 14.38 -9.01
CA LEU A 62 -4.75 13.89 -8.33
C LEU A 62 -3.46 14.23 -9.11
N LEU A 63 -3.45 13.97 -10.42
CA LEU A 63 -2.28 14.22 -11.26
C LEU A 63 -1.96 15.73 -11.36
N GLU A 64 -2.99 16.57 -11.49
CA GLU A 64 -2.81 18.03 -11.49
C GLU A 64 -2.32 18.56 -10.13
N ASP A 65 -2.82 18.02 -9.02
CA ASP A 65 -2.41 18.41 -7.67
C ASP A 65 -0.95 18.02 -7.40
N LEU A 66 -0.53 16.83 -7.87
CA LEU A 66 0.87 16.39 -7.81
C LEU A 66 1.78 17.31 -8.65
N GLU A 67 1.38 17.65 -9.88
CA GLU A 67 2.12 18.56 -10.76
C GLU A 67 2.24 19.98 -10.19
N LYS A 68 1.21 20.44 -9.48
CA LYS A 68 1.20 21.74 -8.78
C LYS A 68 1.91 21.71 -7.42
N ASN A 69 2.58 20.60 -7.07
CA ASN A 69 3.28 20.41 -5.80
C ASN A 69 2.38 20.61 -4.56
N LYS A 70 1.07 20.32 -4.65
CA LYS A 70 0.20 20.35 -3.48
C LYS A 70 0.57 19.25 -2.49
N LYS A 71 0.43 19.52 -1.20
CA LYS A 71 0.85 18.58 -0.15
C LYS A 71 -0.10 17.39 -0.05
N ILE A 72 0.35 16.24 -0.56
CA ILE A 72 -0.33 14.94 -0.48
C ILE A 72 0.50 14.03 0.41
N GLU A 73 -0.10 13.50 1.48
CA GLU A 73 0.60 12.66 2.46
C GLU A 73 0.61 11.19 2.05
N SER A 74 -0.51 10.70 1.52
CA SER A 74 -0.60 9.33 1.03
C SER A 74 -1.60 9.17 -0.11
N ILE A 75 -1.30 8.18 -0.96
CA ILE A 75 -2.16 7.68 -2.02
C ILE A 75 -2.27 6.18 -1.83
N GLN A 76 -3.50 5.68 -1.80
CA GLN A 76 -3.81 4.26 -1.83
C GLN A 76 -4.53 3.94 -3.13
N VAL A 77 -4.10 2.93 -3.86
CA VAL A 77 -4.77 2.40 -5.07
C VAL A 77 -5.43 1.08 -4.71
N ILE A 78 -6.70 0.90 -5.07
CA ILE A 78 -7.52 -0.23 -4.59
C ILE A 78 -8.25 -0.89 -5.76
N THR A 79 -8.21 -2.22 -5.77
CA THR A 79 -9.10 -3.08 -6.56
C THR A 79 -10.08 -3.74 -5.62
N LYS A 80 -11.37 -3.60 -5.91
CA LYS A 80 -12.45 -4.20 -5.14
C LYS A 80 -13.03 -5.41 -5.86
N GLU A 81 -13.45 -6.37 -5.08
CA GLU A 81 -14.30 -7.46 -5.54
C GLU A 81 -15.74 -6.96 -5.59
N MET A 82 -16.36 -7.17 -6.74
CA MET A 82 -17.74 -6.78 -7.00
C MET A 82 -18.53 -8.03 -7.37
N GLU A 83 -19.69 -8.22 -6.76
CA GLU A 83 -20.71 -9.14 -7.23
C GLU A 83 -21.94 -8.30 -7.58
N GLU A 84 -22.42 -8.45 -8.81
CA GLU A 84 -23.43 -7.58 -9.42
C GLU A 84 -23.09 -6.08 -9.31
N LYS A 85 -23.60 -5.41 -8.28
CA LYS A 85 -23.40 -3.98 -7.99
C LYS A 85 -22.89 -3.72 -6.57
N GLU A 86 -22.61 -4.77 -5.81
CA GLU A 86 -22.17 -4.67 -4.41
C GLU A 86 -20.67 -4.95 -4.28
N ILE A 87 -20.02 -4.18 -3.40
CA ILE A 87 -18.63 -4.42 -3.02
C ILE A 87 -18.63 -5.52 -1.98
N ILE A 88 -18.01 -6.66 -2.30
CA ILE A 88 -17.85 -7.76 -1.34
C ILE A 88 -16.64 -7.51 -0.46
N ASN A 89 -15.49 -7.23 -1.09
CA ASN A 89 -14.23 -7.07 -0.36
C ASN A 89 -13.18 -6.30 -1.17
N ASN A 90 -12.02 -6.05 -0.57
CA ASN A 90 -10.85 -5.61 -1.34
C ASN A 90 -10.12 -6.85 -1.91
N LYS A 91 -9.79 -6.82 -3.21
CA LYS A 91 -8.91 -7.84 -3.84
C LYS A 91 -7.45 -7.52 -3.65
N SER A 92 -7.12 -6.25 -3.75
CA SER A 92 -5.76 -5.77 -3.58
C SER A 92 -5.73 -4.30 -3.22
N SER A 93 -4.67 -3.90 -2.54
CA SER A 93 -4.35 -2.49 -2.31
C SER A 93 -2.87 -2.23 -2.50
N PHE A 94 -2.55 -1.03 -2.94
CA PHE A 94 -1.20 -0.51 -3.04
C PHE A 94 -1.15 0.83 -2.32
N LEU A 95 -0.37 0.94 -1.25
CA LEU A 95 -0.22 2.13 -0.43
C LEU A 95 1.12 2.82 -0.73
N ILE A 96 1.07 4.14 -0.89
CA ILE A 96 2.24 5.02 -0.95
C ILE A 96 2.02 6.10 0.10
N ASN A 97 2.86 6.13 1.14
CA ASN A 97 2.76 7.08 2.24
C ASN A 97 4.09 7.76 2.47
N GLN A 98 4.18 9.05 2.13
CA GLN A 98 5.41 9.82 2.28
C GLN A 98 5.69 10.17 3.74
N LYS A 99 4.63 10.48 4.51
CA LYS A 99 4.75 10.87 5.92
C LYS A 99 5.45 9.81 6.75
N TYR A 100 5.08 8.54 6.55
CA TYR A 100 5.68 7.42 7.27
C TYR A 100 6.75 6.67 6.46
N GLY A 101 7.03 7.14 5.23
CA GLY A 101 7.97 6.53 4.30
C GLY A 101 7.70 5.06 4.02
N ILE A 102 6.42 4.74 3.79
CA ILE A 102 5.92 3.38 3.56
C ILE A 102 5.48 3.25 2.11
N ILE A 103 5.90 2.16 1.45
CA ILE A 103 5.28 1.69 0.23
C ILE A 103 4.94 0.21 0.40
N ALA A 104 3.69 -0.16 0.19
CA ALA A 104 3.19 -1.51 0.43
C ALA A 104 2.22 -1.96 -0.64
N PHE A 105 2.21 -3.25 -0.96
CA PHE A 105 1.24 -3.89 -1.82
C PHE A 105 0.77 -5.19 -1.17
N TRP A 106 -0.52 -5.46 -1.22
CA TRP A 106 -1.07 -6.74 -0.78
C TRP A 106 -2.26 -7.17 -1.62
N THR A 107 -2.44 -8.48 -1.74
CA THR A 107 -3.57 -9.09 -2.43
C THR A 107 -3.94 -10.45 -1.86
N ASN A 108 -5.22 -10.78 -1.91
CA ASN A 108 -5.77 -12.12 -1.62
C ASN A 108 -6.07 -12.94 -2.88
N THR A 109 -5.81 -12.39 -4.07
CA THR A 109 -6.18 -12.97 -5.37
C THR A 109 -4.94 -13.11 -6.24
N ASN A 110 -4.85 -14.20 -7.02
CA ASN A 110 -3.72 -14.45 -7.92
C ASN A 110 -2.34 -14.42 -7.25
N ILE A 111 -2.24 -14.66 -5.95
CA ILE A 111 -1.00 -14.55 -5.16
C ILE A 111 0.16 -15.32 -5.82
N GLU A 112 -0.06 -16.56 -6.26
CA GLU A 112 0.98 -17.39 -6.89
C GLU A 112 1.47 -16.88 -8.25
N LYS A 113 0.69 -16.01 -8.92
CA LYS A 113 1.07 -15.40 -10.20
C LYS A 113 1.83 -14.08 -10.03
N VAL A 114 1.71 -13.45 -8.86
CA VAL A 114 2.32 -12.15 -8.59
C VAL A 114 3.78 -12.32 -8.20
N ASN A 115 4.68 -11.63 -8.91
CA ASN A 115 6.07 -11.57 -8.51
C ASN A 115 6.29 -10.45 -7.47
N PHE A 116 6.19 -10.80 -6.19
CA PHE A 116 6.36 -9.87 -5.08
C PHE A 116 7.80 -9.34 -4.95
N GLU A 117 8.81 -10.12 -5.34
CA GLU A 117 10.20 -9.68 -5.32
C GLU A 117 10.47 -8.60 -6.38
N GLU A 118 9.92 -8.76 -7.59
CA GLU A 118 9.96 -7.72 -8.62
C GLU A 118 9.30 -6.44 -8.12
N ILE A 119 8.13 -6.58 -7.46
CA ILE A 119 7.41 -5.44 -6.91
C ILE A 119 8.27 -4.71 -5.86
N LEU A 120 8.83 -5.46 -4.92
CA LEU A 120 9.71 -4.94 -3.87
C LEU A 120 10.91 -4.18 -4.46
N GLU A 121 11.59 -4.78 -5.43
CA GLU A 121 12.82 -4.20 -6.00
C GLU A 121 12.55 -2.86 -6.69
N LYS A 122 11.42 -2.75 -7.41
CA LYS A 122 10.99 -1.48 -8.00
C LYS A 122 10.58 -0.44 -6.96
N MET A 123 9.97 -0.84 -5.85
CA MET A 123 9.60 0.07 -4.75
C MET A 123 10.83 0.79 -4.16
N LYS A 124 12.02 0.16 -4.16
CA LYS A 124 13.28 0.75 -3.66
C LYS A 124 13.73 2.00 -4.41
N LYS A 125 13.22 2.23 -5.62
CA LYS A 125 13.45 3.48 -6.36
C LYS A 125 12.94 4.70 -5.56
N TYR A 126 11.87 4.53 -4.81
CA TYR A 126 11.12 5.60 -4.16
C TYR A 126 11.37 5.70 -2.65
N VAL A 127 12.04 4.72 -2.05
CA VAL A 127 12.30 4.66 -0.60
C VAL A 127 13.73 4.18 -0.35
N GLU A 128 14.38 4.79 0.62
CA GLU A 128 15.58 4.24 1.24
C GLU A 128 15.14 3.13 2.20
N PRO A 129 15.36 1.85 1.86
CA PRO A 129 14.80 0.76 2.65
C PRO A 129 15.45 0.73 4.03
N GLY A 130 14.63 0.88 5.06
CA GLY A 130 14.97 0.48 6.42
C GLY A 130 14.46 -0.94 6.68
N ILE A 131 13.20 -1.21 6.31
CA ILE A 131 12.54 -2.50 6.44
C ILE A 131 12.11 -2.98 5.06
N GLU A 132 12.30 -4.26 4.77
CA GLU A 132 11.77 -4.95 3.60
C GLU A 132 11.18 -6.29 4.02
N GLU A 133 9.87 -6.49 3.79
CA GLU A 133 9.24 -7.77 4.14
C GLU A 133 8.30 -8.27 3.05
N ILE A 134 8.24 -9.60 2.93
CA ILE A 134 7.26 -10.33 2.13
C ILE A 134 6.73 -11.46 3.01
N PHE A 135 5.41 -11.49 3.24
CA PHE A 135 4.79 -12.45 4.14
C PHE A 135 3.32 -12.71 3.78
N ASP A 136 2.79 -13.83 4.26
CA ASP A 136 1.36 -14.15 4.19
C ASP A 136 0.66 -13.72 5.50
N TRP A 137 -0.37 -12.90 5.33
CA TRP A 137 -1.21 -12.34 6.38
C TRP A 137 -2.54 -13.11 6.48
N GLU A 138 -2.84 -13.61 7.66
CA GLU A 138 -4.11 -14.25 7.98
C GLU A 138 -4.77 -13.56 9.16
N SER A 139 -5.65 -12.60 8.87
CA SER A 139 -6.47 -11.90 9.86
C SER A 139 -7.79 -11.41 9.28
N GLY A 140 -8.75 -11.12 10.17
CA GLY A 140 -9.91 -10.29 9.86
C GLY A 140 -9.57 -8.78 9.76
N SER A 141 -8.40 -8.37 10.25
CA SER A 141 -7.88 -7.01 10.14
C SER A 141 -7.11 -6.79 8.83
N SER A 142 -7.05 -5.54 8.37
CA SER A 142 -6.21 -5.17 7.21
C SER A 142 -4.72 -5.29 7.54
N PRO A 143 -3.87 -5.82 6.63
CA PRO A 143 -2.43 -5.91 6.83
C PRO A 143 -1.76 -4.56 7.03
N ILE A 144 -2.45 -3.47 6.65
CA ILE A 144 -1.98 -2.10 6.86
C ILE A 144 -1.65 -1.82 8.34
N VAL A 145 -2.32 -2.49 9.28
CA VAL A 145 -2.06 -2.34 10.72
C VAL A 145 -0.64 -2.81 11.04
N TYR A 146 -0.25 -3.99 10.55
CA TYR A 146 1.11 -4.50 10.73
C TYR A 146 2.14 -3.64 10.01
N VAL A 147 1.84 -3.15 8.80
CA VAL A 147 2.73 -2.26 8.05
C VAL A 147 3.07 -0.97 8.84
N TYR A 148 2.12 -0.44 9.62
CA TYR A 148 2.34 0.74 10.46
C TYR A 148 2.95 0.42 11.83
N GLU A 149 2.47 -0.62 12.51
CA GLU A 149 2.77 -0.88 13.92
C GLU A 149 3.86 -1.95 14.14
N GLY A 150 4.19 -2.72 13.11
CA GLY A 150 5.10 -3.86 13.20
C GLY A 150 4.58 -4.95 14.13
N GLU A 151 5.49 -5.63 14.84
CA GLU A 151 5.16 -6.77 15.70
C GLU A 151 4.19 -6.43 16.84
N LYS A 152 4.07 -5.16 17.24
CA LYS A 152 3.08 -4.72 18.24
C LYS A 152 1.64 -5.03 17.81
N SER A 153 1.34 -5.10 16.52
CA SER A 153 0.00 -5.47 16.07
C SER A 153 -0.32 -6.95 16.34
N LEU A 154 0.70 -7.81 16.42
CA LEU A 154 0.55 -9.25 16.64
C LEU A 154 0.29 -9.59 18.13
N GLU A 155 0.67 -8.70 19.04
CA GLU A 155 0.40 -8.82 20.48
C GLU A 155 -1.09 -8.64 20.82
N ARG A 156 -1.89 -8.10 19.88
CA ARG A 156 -3.33 -7.92 20.05
C ARG A 156 -4.02 -9.28 20.17
N THR A 157 -4.70 -9.52 21.29
CA THR A 157 -5.41 -10.78 21.58
C THR A 157 -6.91 -10.65 21.30
N GLY A 158 -7.57 -11.73 20.83
CA GLY A 158 -9.00 -11.73 20.53
C GLY A 158 -9.45 -12.86 19.59
N LYS A 159 -10.74 -12.87 19.22
CA LYS A 159 -11.36 -13.90 18.34
C LYS A 159 -10.77 -13.90 16.92
N PHE A 160 -10.16 -12.79 16.49
CA PHE A 160 -9.41 -12.65 15.25
C PHE A 160 -8.02 -12.13 15.59
N GLN A 161 -7.15 -13.04 16.02
CA GLN A 161 -5.75 -12.68 16.27
C GLN A 161 -5.06 -12.47 14.93
N ASP A 162 -4.38 -11.34 14.78
CA ASP A 162 -3.53 -11.03 13.64
C ASP A 162 -2.37 -12.04 13.56
N LYS A 163 -2.22 -12.72 12.42
CA LYS A 163 -1.18 -13.74 12.24
C LYS A 163 -0.44 -13.56 10.93
N ILE A 164 0.88 -13.68 11.02
CA ILE A 164 1.75 -13.95 9.88
C ILE A 164 1.96 -15.46 9.84
N THR A 165 1.59 -16.09 8.73
CA THR A 165 1.67 -17.55 8.59
C THR A 165 2.98 -18.00 7.94
N ILE A 166 3.43 -17.27 6.92
CA ILE A 166 4.66 -17.56 6.18
C ILE A 166 5.44 -16.26 6.00
N ILE A 167 6.74 -16.31 6.24
CA ILE A 167 7.67 -15.20 5.96
C ILE A 167 8.57 -15.65 4.81
N TYR A 168 8.47 -14.95 3.68
CA TYR A 168 9.32 -15.18 2.50
C TYR A 168 10.55 -14.29 2.55
N LYS A 169 10.41 -13.07 3.09
CA LYS A 169 11.51 -12.13 3.29
C LYS A 169 11.25 -11.30 4.53
N LYS A 170 12.29 -11.11 5.34
CA LYS A 170 12.29 -10.18 6.48
C LYS A 170 13.67 -9.56 6.64
N ILE A 171 13.80 -8.30 6.24
CA ILE A 171 14.96 -7.46 6.51
C ILE A 171 14.47 -6.34 7.41
N THR A 172 14.84 -6.42 8.69
CA THR A 172 14.49 -5.43 9.70
C THR A 172 15.76 -5.17 10.51
N PRO A 173 16.34 -3.97 10.47
CA PRO A 173 17.54 -3.66 11.24
C PRO A 173 17.17 -3.74 12.71
N LEU A 174 17.94 -4.52 13.46
CA LEU A 174 17.67 -4.85 14.86
C LEU A 174 17.62 -3.63 15.80
N ASP A 175 18.07 -2.44 15.38
CA ASP A 175 18.33 -1.33 16.31
C ASP A 175 18.07 0.09 15.77
N ILE A 176 17.14 0.30 14.82
CA ILE A 176 16.76 1.68 14.44
C ILE A 176 15.43 2.05 15.11
N PRO A 177 15.44 2.97 16.11
CA PRO A 177 14.20 3.55 16.62
C PRO A 177 13.50 4.24 15.45
N ILE A 178 12.32 3.76 15.10
CA ILE A 178 11.47 4.46 14.17
C ILE A 178 10.89 5.64 14.96
N GLU A 179 11.40 6.85 14.73
CA GLU A 179 10.76 8.06 15.26
C GLU A 179 9.34 8.14 14.68
N VAL A 180 8.36 8.26 15.59
CA VAL A 180 6.91 8.36 15.32
C VAL A 180 6.50 9.82 15.26
#